data_AF-A0A3N0YC28-F1
#
_entry.id   AF-A0A3N0YC28-F1
#
_cell.length_a   1.000
_cell.length_b   1.000
_cell.length_c   1.000
_cell.angle_alpha   90.00
_cell.angle_beta   90.00
_cell.angle_gamma   90.00
#
_symmetry.space_group_name_H-M   'P 1'
#
loop_
_entity.id
_entity.type
_entity.pdbx_description
1 polymer ?
#
loop_
_entity_poly.entity_id
_entity_poly.type
_entity_poly.pdbx_seq_one_letter_code
_entity_poly.pdbx_strand_id
1 'polypeptide(L)'
;MMNIEGEEMPKPIRLIAAACSDMGIGKNGQLPWSLPKEFQFFLDTITAVSEPGKKNLVVWGRVSWFSCPETVFPLANCINLVLSRKLNAEPPHAHYLCKEFGSVIRLVSEPPLCHIVETIWVLGGPEVYKESLEHPWCDLIYLTDIMADFDCDVFFPKFDRNIFRKQKGNGTTWKRKSKGLRKKIISLHQKGEGYKKISKALLISQNTVAKVVQKLKKYETATISQRRPGHPRKLTPRQERLLMRRVEENWHASSRQLS
;
A
#
# COMPACT_ATOMS: atom_id res chain seq x y z
N MET A 1 -0.12 9.54 -13.94
CA MET A 1 1.11 10.30 -14.25
C MET A 1 2.03 9.43 -15.08
N MET A 2 2.33 9.84 -16.31
CA MET A 2 3.18 9.11 -17.26
C MET A 2 4.67 9.28 -16.90
N ASN A 3 5.47 8.24 -17.10
CA ASN A 3 6.93 8.37 -17.10
C ASN A 3 7.41 9.00 -18.41
N ILE A 4 8.65 9.50 -18.41
CA ILE A 4 9.31 10.25 -19.49
C ILE A 4 9.45 9.43 -20.80
N GLU A 5 9.10 8.15 -20.81
CA GLU A 5 9.17 7.25 -21.97
C GLU A 5 7.80 6.69 -22.41
N GLY A 6 6.67 7.28 -21.97
CA GLY A 6 5.33 6.84 -22.40
C GLY A 6 4.84 5.53 -21.76
N GLU A 7 5.67 4.82 -21.00
CA GLU A 7 5.24 3.68 -20.19
C GLU A 7 4.36 4.12 -19.01
N GLU A 8 3.16 3.51 -18.93
CA GLU A 8 2.26 3.68 -17.80
C GLU A 8 2.95 3.21 -16.50
N MET A 9 2.94 4.06 -15.47
CA MET A 9 3.47 3.72 -14.16
C MET A 9 2.77 2.47 -13.61
N PRO A 10 3.51 1.54 -13.02
CA PRO A 10 2.93 0.30 -12.51
C PRO A 10 1.92 0.56 -11.40
N LYS A 11 0.84 -0.22 -11.39
CA LYS A 11 -0.28 -0.03 -10.46
C LYS A 11 0.13 -0.41 -9.03
N PRO A 12 -0.26 0.38 -8.00
CA PRO A 12 0.02 0.03 -6.62
C PRO A 12 -0.66 -1.28 -6.24
N ILE A 13 0.06 -2.12 -5.49
CA ILE A 13 -0.47 -3.37 -4.92
C ILE A 13 -0.76 -3.13 -3.46
N ARG A 14 -1.99 -3.43 -3.04
CA ARG A 14 -2.45 -3.29 -1.67
C ARG A 14 -3.01 -4.60 -1.18
N LEU A 15 -2.71 -4.94 0.07
CA LEU A 15 -3.26 -6.12 0.73
C LEU A 15 -4.33 -5.65 1.69
N ILE A 16 -5.39 -6.45 1.82
CA ILE A 16 -6.36 -6.30 2.91
C ILE A 16 -6.63 -7.67 3.53
N ALA A 17 -6.62 -7.75 4.85
CA ALA A 17 -6.88 -8.95 5.62
C ALA A 17 -7.41 -8.58 7.01
N ALA A 18 -8.21 -9.47 7.59
CA ALA A 18 -8.54 -9.47 9.00
C ALA A 18 -7.85 -10.67 9.66
N ALA A 19 -7.19 -10.46 10.78
CA ALA A 19 -6.48 -11.51 11.49
C ALA A 19 -6.78 -11.46 12.98
N CYS A 20 -6.99 -12.63 13.58
CA CYS A 20 -7.06 -12.79 15.03
C CYS A 20 -5.66 -12.90 15.63
N SER A 21 -5.60 -13.22 16.93
CA SER A 21 -4.35 -13.55 17.61
C SER A 21 -3.48 -14.52 16.80
N ASP A 22 -2.15 -14.35 16.93
CA ASP A 22 -1.15 -15.11 16.19
C ASP A 22 -1.22 -15.04 14.65
N MET A 23 -1.92 -14.02 14.12
CA MET A 23 -2.12 -13.79 12.69
C MET A 23 -3.01 -14.84 12.01
N GLY A 24 -3.90 -15.52 12.75
CA GLY A 24 -4.87 -16.45 12.17
C GLY A 24 -5.89 -15.73 11.29
N ILE A 25 -6.19 -16.28 10.10
CA ILE A 25 -7.10 -15.66 9.11
C ILE A 25 -8.20 -16.60 8.61
N GLY A 26 -8.15 -17.88 8.97
CA GLY A 26 -9.03 -18.88 8.39
C GLY A 26 -8.99 -20.20 9.14
N LYS A 27 -10.11 -20.92 9.09
CA LYS A 27 -10.25 -22.30 9.54
C LYS A 27 -11.08 -23.09 8.54
N ASN A 28 -10.61 -24.25 8.08
CA ASN A 28 -11.35 -25.13 7.16
C ASN A 28 -11.88 -24.43 5.90
N GLY A 29 -11.14 -23.41 5.40
CA GLY A 29 -11.55 -22.64 4.22
C GLY A 29 -12.65 -21.60 4.46
N GLN A 30 -12.95 -21.26 5.71
CA GLN A 30 -13.89 -20.20 6.09
C GLN A 30 -13.28 -19.23 7.09
N LEU A 31 -13.92 -18.08 7.30
CA LEU A 31 -13.59 -17.17 8.39
C LEU A 31 -14.06 -17.78 9.72
N PRO A 32 -13.22 -17.86 10.76
CA PRO A 32 -13.59 -18.40 12.07
C PRO A 32 -14.60 -17.53 12.86
N TRP A 33 -14.92 -16.34 12.35
CA TRP A 33 -15.74 -15.33 13.00
C TRP A 33 -16.79 -14.77 12.05
N SER A 34 -17.83 -14.17 12.63
CA SER A 34 -18.83 -13.38 11.90
C SER A 34 -18.80 -11.94 12.41
N LEU A 35 -18.19 -11.04 11.62
CA LEU A 35 -18.03 -9.63 11.95
C LEU A 35 -18.56 -8.74 10.81
N PRO A 36 -19.88 -8.50 10.72
CA PRO A 36 -20.48 -7.82 9.58
C PRO A 36 -19.94 -6.40 9.32
N LYS A 37 -19.62 -5.66 10.38
CA LYS A 37 -19.03 -4.31 10.26
C LYS A 37 -17.63 -4.32 9.66
N GLU A 38 -16.85 -5.35 9.99
CA GLU A 38 -15.50 -5.53 9.43
C GLU A 38 -15.61 -5.93 7.96
N PHE A 39 -16.52 -6.85 7.64
CA PHE A 39 -16.78 -7.25 6.27
C PHE A 39 -17.29 -6.09 5.40
N GLN A 40 -18.16 -5.22 5.94
CA GLN A 40 -18.59 -4.01 5.25
C GLN A 40 -17.40 -3.06 5.01
N PHE A 41 -16.55 -2.85 6.01
CA PHE A 41 -15.33 -2.05 5.85
C PHE A 41 -14.40 -2.64 4.77
N PHE A 42 -14.27 -3.96 4.71
CA PHE A 42 -13.53 -4.65 3.66
C PHE A 42 -14.11 -4.34 2.28
N LEU A 43 -15.43 -4.49 2.09
CA LEU A 43 -16.12 -4.20 0.84
C LEU A 43 -15.97 -2.73 0.43
N ASP A 44 -16.21 -1.80 1.35
CA ASP A 44 -16.08 -0.36 1.11
C ASP A 44 -14.65 -0.01 0.68
N THR A 45 -13.65 -0.63 1.32
CA THR A 45 -12.24 -0.36 1.03
C THR A 45 -11.82 -0.87 -0.35
N ILE A 46 -12.25 -2.07 -0.75
CA ILE A 46 -11.84 -2.66 -2.03
C ILE A 46 -12.63 -2.10 -3.22
N THR A 47 -13.83 -1.57 -2.99
CA THR A 47 -14.69 -0.98 -4.04
C THR A 47 -14.50 0.53 -4.23
N ALA A 48 -13.85 1.20 -3.27
CA ALA A 48 -13.53 2.61 -3.36
C ALA A 48 -12.54 2.90 -4.50
N VAL A 49 -12.91 3.84 -5.37
CA VAL A 49 -12.08 4.34 -6.47
C VAL A 49 -11.88 5.85 -6.35
N SER A 50 -10.75 6.33 -6.86
CA SER A 50 -10.34 7.73 -6.71
C SER A 50 -11.02 8.65 -7.73
N GLU A 51 -11.36 8.11 -8.90
CA GLU A 51 -11.99 8.83 -10.01
C GLU A 51 -13.18 8.04 -10.58
N PRO A 52 -14.26 8.71 -10.99
CA PRO A 52 -15.36 8.06 -11.71
C PRO A 52 -14.87 7.32 -12.96
N GLY A 53 -15.37 6.09 -13.16
CA GLY A 53 -15.01 5.25 -14.31
C GLY A 53 -13.74 4.42 -14.12
N LYS A 54 -12.95 4.65 -13.06
CA LYS A 54 -11.86 3.75 -12.67
C LYS A 54 -12.41 2.49 -12.01
N LYS A 55 -11.60 1.43 -12.05
CA LYS A 55 -11.86 0.16 -11.40
C LYS A 55 -10.67 -0.28 -10.57
N ASN A 56 -10.96 -1.13 -9.59
CA ASN A 56 -9.97 -1.87 -8.84
C ASN A 56 -9.87 -3.30 -9.37
N LEU A 57 -8.65 -3.83 -9.50
CA LEU A 57 -8.44 -5.25 -9.76
C LEU A 57 -8.38 -5.97 -8.41
N VAL A 58 -9.31 -6.88 -8.15
CA VAL A 58 -9.34 -7.65 -6.90
C VAL A 58 -8.87 -9.08 -7.15
N VAL A 59 -7.77 -9.45 -6.51
CA VAL A 59 -7.05 -10.71 -6.69
C VAL A 59 -7.37 -11.64 -5.53
N TRP A 60 -8.04 -12.73 -5.85
CA TRP A 60 -8.46 -13.77 -4.92
C TRP A 60 -7.63 -15.03 -5.13
N GLY A 61 -7.29 -15.73 -4.07
CA GLY A 61 -6.83 -17.10 -4.12
C GLY A 61 -8.03 -18.04 -4.25
N ARG A 62 -7.83 -19.19 -4.89
CA ARG A 62 -8.89 -20.20 -5.12
C ARG A 62 -9.79 -20.44 -3.89
N VAL A 63 -9.21 -20.73 -2.73
CA VAL A 63 -9.99 -21.05 -1.52
C VAL A 63 -10.77 -19.84 -1.01
N SER A 64 -10.13 -18.66 -1.01
CA SER A 64 -10.79 -17.40 -0.62
C SER A 64 -11.99 -17.10 -1.52
N TRP A 65 -11.85 -17.30 -2.84
CA TRP A 65 -12.95 -17.12 -3.80
C TRP A 65 -14.18 -17.98 -3.45
N PHE A 66 -13.98 -19.28 -3.23
CA PHE A 66 -15.09 -20.20 -2.91
C PHE A 66 -15.63 -20.07 -1.49
N SER A 67 -14.93 -19.36 -0.60
CA SER A 67 -15.43 -19.04 0.74
C SER A 67 -16.33 -17.79 0.78
N CYS A 68 -16.30 -16.97 -0.27
CA CYS A 68 -17.08 -15.74 -0.35
C CYS A 68 -18.54 -16.07 -0.70
N PRO A 69 -19.54 -15.54 0.05
CA PRO A 69 -20.94 -15.72 -0.29
C PRO A 69 -21.28 -15.17 -1.69
N GLU A 70 -22.08 -15.89 -2.46
CA GLU A 70 -22.45 -15.47 -3.82
C GLU A 70 -23.21 -14.12 -3.85
N THR A 71 -23.92 -13.78 -2.77
CA THR A 71 -24.67 -12.53 -2.60
C THR A 71 -23.79 -11.27 -2.62
N VAL A 72 -22.48 -11.44 -2.45
CA VAL A 72 -21.49 -10.34 -2.51
C VAL A 72 -21.25 -9.89 -3.95
N PHE A 73 -21.54 -10.74 -4.93
CA PHE A 73 -21.32 -10.44 -6.35
C PHE A 73 -22.59 -9.85 -6.99
N PRO A 74 -22.46 -8.88 -7.91
CA PRO A 74 -21.21 -8.28 -8.40
C PRO A 74 -20.63 -7.23 -7.44
N LEU A 75 -19.29 -7.18 -7.35
CA LEU A 75 -18.59 -6.14 -6.60
C LEU A 75 -18.50 -4.85 -7.42
N ALA A 76 -19.06 -3.76 -6.88
CA ALA A 76 -19.03 -2.45 -7.52
C ALA A 76 -17.58 -1.99 -7.80
N ASN A 77 -17.36 -1.39 -8.97
CA ASN A 77 -16.06 -0.87 -9.41
C ASN A 77 -14.90 -1.90 -9.39
N CYS A 78 -15.20 -3.20 -9.30
CA CYS A 78 -14.18 -4.24 -9.19
C CYS A 78 -14.10 -5.09 -10.46
N ILE A 79 -12.88 -5.52 -10.78
CA ILE A 79 -12.59 -6.58 -11.74
C ILE A 79 -12.08 -7.76 -10.92
N ASN A 80 -12.90 -8.81 -10.83
CA ASN A 80 -12.57 -10.04 -10.11
C ASN A 80 -11.57 -10.90 -10.88
N LEU A 81 -10.43 -11.18 -10.26
CA LEU A 81 -9.44 -12.12 -10.76
C LEU A 81 -9.19 -13.23 -9.75
N VAL A 82 -9.23 -14.47 -10.20
CA VAL A 82 -8.89 -15.64 -9.39
C VAL A 82 -7.49 -16.11 -9.75
N LEU A 83 -6.66 -16.31 -8.74
CA LEU A 83 -5.35 -16.91 -8.84
C LEU A 83 -5.43 -18.38 -8.41
N SER A 84 -5.21 -19.28 -9.35
CA SER A 84 -5.28 -20.72 -9.10
C SER A 84 -4.49 -21.51 -10.13
N ARG A 85 -3.60 -22.39 -9.67
CA ARG A 85 -2.91 -23.35 -10.54
C ARG A 85 -3.83 -24.49 -10.98
N LYS A 86 -4.84 -24.81 -10.17
CA LYS A 86 -5.72 -26.00 -10.32
C LYS A 86 -6.96 -25.77 -11.18
N LEU A 87 -7.48 -24.54 -11.26
CA LEU A 87 -8.66 -24.24 -12.07
C LEU A 87 -8.28 -24.16 -13.54
N ASN A 88 -9.09 -24.71 -14.43
CA ASN A 88 -8.83 -24.67 -15.88
C ASN A 88 -9.68 -23.63 -16.62
N ALA A 89 -10.67 -23.05 -15.96
CA ALA A 89 -11.54 -22.00 -16.47
C ALA A 89 -11.92 -21.04 -15.34
N GLU A 90 -12.33 -19.82 -15.71
CA GLU A 90 -12.85 -18.82 -14.80
C GLU A 90 -14.07 -19.36 -14.03
N PRO A 91 -14.06 -19.32 -12.69
CA PRO A 91 -15.26 -19.66 -11.93
C PRO A 91 -16.36 -18.59 -12.12
N PRO A 92 -17.63 -18.90 -11.80
CA PRO A 92 -18.72 -17.93 -11.91
C PRO A 92 -18.39 -16.60 -11.23
N HIS A 93 -18.75 -15.48 -11.84
CA HIS A 93 -18.47 -14.09 -11.41
C HIS A 93 -17.00 -13.61 -11.47
N ALA A 94 -16.04 -14.49 -11.77
CA ALA A 94 -14.67 -14.09 -12.06
C ALA A 94 -14.58 -13.54 -13.50
N HIS A 95 -13.83 -12.47 -13.68
CA HIS A 95 -13.56 -11.90 -15.00
C HIS A 95 -12.31 -12.52 -15.63
N TYR A 96 -11.35 -12.93 -14.79
CA TYR A 96 -10.07 -13.48 -15.23
C TYR A 96 -9.60 -14.60 -14.30
N LEU A 97 -8.89 -15.57 -14.88
CA LEU A 97 -8.13 -16.60 -14.18
C LEU A 97 -6.65 -16.46 -14.51
N CYS A 98 -5.79 -16.41 -13.49
CA CYS A 98 -4.34 -16.46 -13.64
C CYS A 98 -3.73 -17.63 -12.86
N LYS A 99 -2.66 -18.22 -13.40
CA LYS A 99 -1.93 -19.32 -12.76
C LYS A 99 -0.84 -18.83 -11.80
N GLU A 100 -0.34 -17.62 -12.04
CA GLU A 100 0.84 -17.04 -11.38
C GLU A 100 0.64 -15.55 -11.13
N PHE A 101 1.16 -15.03 -10.02
CA PHE A 101 1.01 -13.61 -9.69
C PHE A 101 1.67 -12.69 -10.73
N GLY A 102 2.78 -13.12 -11.33
CA GLY A 102 3.42 -12.38 -12.43
C GLY A 102 2.50 -12.16 -13.64
N SER A 103 1.59 -13.10 -13.91
CA SER A 103 0.60 -12.97 -15.00
C SER A 103 -0.43 -11.88 -14.70
N VAL A 104 -0.81 -11.70 -13.43
CA VAL A 104 -1.71 -10.61 -12.99
C VAL A 104 -1.11 -9.25 -13.31
N ILE A 105 0.19 -9.11 -13.06
CA ILE A 105 0.93 -7.87 -13.33
C ILE A 105 0.99 -7.56 -14.83
N ARG A 106 1.22 -8.57 -15.67
CA ARG A 106 1.22 -8.37 -17.13
C ARG A 106 -0.17 -7.98 -17.63
N LEU A 107 -1.21 -8.69 -17.16
CA LEU A 107 -2.60 -8.46 -17.52
C LEU A 107 -3.03 -7.01 -17.24
N VAL A 108 -2.71 -6.46 -16.07
CA VAL A 108 -3.08 -5.08 -15.72
C VAL A 108 -2.23 -4.01 -16.40
N SER A 109 -1.07 -4.39 -16.96
CA SER A 109 -0.20 -3.51 -17.73
C SER A 109 -0.63 -3.40 -19.19
N GLU A 110 -1.54 -4.24 -19.66
CA GLU A 110 -2.00 -4.27 -21.05
C GLU A 110 -3.38 -3.58 -21.21
N PRO A 111 -3.64 -2.94 -22.37
CA PRO A 111 -4.97 -2.42 -22.67
C PRO A 111 -6.04 -3.54 -22.72
N PRO A 112 -7.29 -3.26 -22.32
CA PRO A 112 -7.79 -1.97 -21.83
C PRO A 112 -7.53 -1.77 -20.32
N LEU A 113 -7.03 -2.78 -19.61
CA LEU A 113 -6.93 -2.78 -18.15
C LEU A 113 -5.98 -1.72 -17.62
N CYS A 114 -4.89 -1.44 -18.32
CA CYS A 114 -3.96 -0.39 -17.95
C CYS A 114 -4.68 0.98 -17.81
N HIS A 115 -5.65 1.28 -18.65
CA HIS A 115 -6.34 2.58 -18.63
C HIS A 115 -7.43 2.68 -17.57
N ILE A 116 -8.04 1.56 -17.17
CA ILE A 116 -9.18 1.56 -16.23
C ILE A 116 -8.79 1.18 -14.80
N VAL A 117 -7.78 0.33 -14.62
CA VAL A 117 -7.38 -0.14 -13.29
C VAL A 117 -6.49 0.89 -12.59
N GLU A 118 -6.90 1.32 -11.39
CA GLU A 118 -6.12 2.24 -10.57
C GLU A 118 -5.32 1.53 -9.46
N THR A 119 -5.86 0.46 -8.87
CA THR A 119 -5.24 -0.26 -7.75
C THR A 119 -5.45 -1.77 -7.89
N ILE A 120 -4.42 -2.54 -7.52
CA ILE A 120 -4.51 -4.00 -7.38
C ILE A 120 -4.70 -4.33 -5.89
N TRP A 121 -5.84 -4.89 -5.53
CA TRP A 121 -6.13 -5.37 -4.18
C TRP A 121 -5.94 -6.87 -4.10
N VAL A 122 -5.15 -7.32 -3.14
CA VAL A 122 -4.95 -8.74 -2.83
C VAL A 122 -5.76 -9.10 -1.61
N LEU A 123 -6.69 -10.04 -1.78
CA LEU A 123 -7.73 -10.42 -0.81
C LEU A 123 -7.46 -11.78 -0.16
N GLY A 124 -6.23 -12.28 -0.30
CA GLY A 124 -5.81 -13.60 0.16
C GLY A 124 -5.89 -14.65 -0.93
N GLY A 125 -5.57 -15.92 -0.70
CA GLY A 125 -5.13 -16.53 0.56
C GLY A 125 -3.64 -16.37 0.88
N PRO A 126 -3.08 -17.17 1.80
CA PRO A 126 -1.74 -16.98 2.37
C PRO A 126 -0.62 -16.97 1.32
N GLU A 127 -0.71 -17.82 0.29
CA GLU A 127 0.25 -17.87 -0.81
C GLU A 127 0.25 -16.56 -1.62
N VAL A 128 -0.95 -16.05 -1.95
CA VAL A 128 -1.12 -14.80 -2.71
C VAL A 128 -0.63 -13.60 -1.89
N TYR A 129 -0.91 -13.60 -0.59
CA TYR A 129 -0.35 -12.59 0.32
C TYR A 129 1.18 -12.64 0.36
N LYS A 130 1.77 -13.83 0.42
CA LYS A 130 3.23 -13.98 0.46
C LYS A 130 3.89 -13.43 -0.81
N GLU A 131 3.42 -13.87 -1.98
CA GLU A 131 3.94 -13.40 -3.28
C GLU A 131 3.79 -11.87 -3.43
N SER A 132 2.65 -11.32 -3.01
CA SER A 132 2.40 -9.87 -3.10
C SER A 132 3.23 -9.04 -2.12
N LEU A 133 3.46 -9.49 -0.89
CA LEU A 133 4.32 -8.80 0.10
C LEU A 133 5.77 -8.62 -0.39
N GLU A 134 6.27 -9.60 -1.13
CA GLU A 134 7.62 -9.58 -1.70
C GLU A 134 7.71 -8.61 -2.91
N HIS A 135 6.58 -8.33 -3.56
CA HIS A 135 6.52 -7.49 -4.75
C HIS A 135 6.91 -6.03 -4.45
N PRO A 136 7.77 -5.38 -5.26
CA PRO A 136 8.23 -4.00 -5.01
C PRO A 136 7.12 -2.94 -4.98
N TRP A 137 6.00 -3.19 -5.65
CA TRP A 137 4.86 -2.27 -5.69
C TRP A 137 3.80 -2.53 -4.62
N CYS A 138 4.01 -3.52 -3.74
CA CYS A 138 3.23 -3.61 -2.51
C CYS A 138 3.56 -2.41 -1.63
N ASP A 139 2.63 -1.47 -1.50
CA ASP A 139 2.84 -0.20 -0.82
C ASP A 139 2.02 -0.06 0.48
N LEU A 140 0.93 -0.82 0.60
CA LEU A 140 -0.02 -0.72 1.70
C LEU A 140 -0.58 -2.09 2.08
N ILE A 141 -0.70 -2.34 3.39
CA ILE A 141 -1.39 -3.49 3.96
C ILE A 141 -2.44 -2.93 4.92
N TYR A 142 -3.71 -3.25 4.70
CA TYR A 142 -4.79 -3.07 5.66
C TYR A 142 -4.92 -4.39 6.41
N LEU A 143 -4.54 -4.38 7.68
CA LEU A 143 -4.61 -5.54 8.54
C LEU A 143 -5.52 -5.18 9.73
N THR A 144 -6.77 -5.65 9.68
CA THR A 144 -7.69 -5.55 10.80
C THR A 144 -7.22 -6.51 11.90
N ASP A 145 -6.98 -5.96 13.09
CA ASP A 145 -6.56 -6.72 14.28
C ASP A 145 -7.81 -7.10 15.08
N ILE A 146 -8.20 -8.38 14.99
CA ILE A 146 -9.34 -8.92 15.73
C ILE A 146 -8.82 -9.34 17.09
N MET A 147 -9.21 -8.58 18.11
CA MET A 147 -8.78 -8.76 19.51
C MET A 147 -9.53 -9.92 20.19
N ALA A 148 -9.48 -11.11 19.59
CA ALA A 148 -10.06 -12.35 20.11
C ALA A 148 -9.27 -13.56 19.58
N ASP A 149 -9.32 -14.66 20.33
CA ASP A 149 -8.65 -15.91 19.99
C ASP A 149 -9.63 -16.84 19.26
N PHE A 150 -9.20 -17.38 18.11
CA PHE A 150 -9.96 -18.36 17.34
C PHE A 150 -9.03 -19.50 16.91
N ASP A 151 -9.57 -20.72 16.83
CA ASP A 151 -8.84 -21.86 16.25
C ASP A 151 -8.67 -21.64 14.73
N CYS A 152 -7.43 -21.45 14.28
CA CYS A 152 -7.08 -21.18 12.89
C CYS A 152 -6.09 -22.23 12.36
N ASP A 153 -6.25 -22.60 11.09
CA ASP A 153 -5.31 -23.45 10.34
C ASP A 153 -4.60 -22.67 9.21
N VAL A 154 -5.13 -21.49 8.86
CA VAL A 154 -4.54 -20.57 7.89
C VAL A 154 -4.11 -19.28 8.58
N PHE A 155 -2.88 -18.85 8.31
CA PHE A 155 -2.28 -17.67 8.92
C PHE A 155 -1.82 -16.66 7.87
N PHE A 156 -1.92 -15.37 8.21
CA PHE A 156 -1.34 -14.30 7.40
C PHE A 156 0.19 -14.39 7.45
N PRO A 157 0.89 -14.30 6.31
CA PRO A 157 2.35 -14.41 6.27
C PRO A 157 3.03 -13.30 7.08
N LYS A 158 4.06 -13.69 7.83
CA LYS A 158 4.93 -12.71 8.53
C LYS A 158 5.56 -11.76 7.51
N PHE A 159 5.56 -10.48 7.82
CA PHE A 159 6.17 -9.45 6.97
C PHE A 159 7.15 -8.58 7.78
N ASP A 160 8.17 -8.08 7.09
CA ASP A 160 9.25 -7.33 7.74
C ASP A 160 8.78 -5.94 8.20
N ARG A 161 8.72 -5.75 9.52
CA ARG A 161 8.42 -4.46 10.18
C ARG A 161 9.52 -3.41 9.99
N ASN A 162 10.67 -3.79 9.43
CA ASN A 162 11.66 -2.84 8.92
C ASN A 162 11.27 -2.28 7.56
N ILE A 163 10.56 -3.06 6.73
CA ILE A 163 10.06 -2.64 5.42
C ILE A 163 8.72 -1.93 5.56
N PHE A 164 7.81 -2.39 6.42
CA PHE A 164 6.49 -1.79 6.62
C PHE A 164 6.43 -1.02 7.94
N ARG A 165 5.70 0.10 7.97
CA ARG A 165 5.48 0.90 9.18
C ARG A 165 4.00 1.09 9.40
N LYS A 166 3.54 0.80 10.62
CA LYS A 166 2.19 1.11 11.09
C LYS A 166 1.94 2.63 10.99
N GLN A 167 0.84 3.03 10.35
CA GLN A 167 0.45 4.43 10.26
C GLN A 167 -0.12 4.90 11.62
N LYS A 168 0.15 6.16 12.00
CA LYS A 168 -0.45 6.78 13.19
C LYS A 168 -1.89 7.16 12.85
N GLY A 169 -2.88 6.65 13.59
CA GLY A 169 -4.31 6.76 13.28
C GLY A 169 -5.01 5.45 13.60
N ASN A 170 -5.76 4.89 12.63
CA ASN A 170 -6.69 3.76 12.77
C ASN A 170 -6.07 2.40 13.16
N GLY A 171 -4.77 2.32 13.45
CA GLY A 171 -4.16 1.11 14.02
C GLY A 171 -4.12 -0.14 13.12
N THR A 172 -4.75 -0.13 11.94
CA THR A 172 -4.85 -1.31 11.06
C THR A 172 -3.99 -1.19 9.80
N THR A 173 -3.58 0.03 9.43
CA THR A 173 -2.85 0.27 8.17
C THR A 173 -1.33 0.25 8.34
N TRP A 174 -0.64 -0.54 7.51
CA TRP A 174 0.81 -0.60 7.40
C TRP A 174 1.28 -0.11 6.04
N LYS A 175 2.10 0.94 6.02
CA LYS A 175 2.64 1.50 4.77
C LYS A 175 4.09 1.08 4.58
N ARG A 176 4.44 0.67 3.36
CA ARG A 176 5.83 0.39 3.01
C ARG A 176 6.68 1.64 3.20
N LYS A 177 7.78 1.50 3.94
CA LYS A 177 8.79 2.53 4.13
C LYS A 177 9.50 2.75 2.80
N SER A 178 9.48 3.98 2.31
CA SER A 178 10.28 4.42 1.16
C SER A 178 11.79 4.18 1.33
N LYS A 179 12.27 3.96 2.57
CA LYS A 179 13.65 3.54 2.86
C LYS A 179 14.04 2.19 2.24
N GLY A 180 13.12 1.23 2.10
CA GLY A 180 13.43 -0.07 1.49
C GLY A 180 13.79 0.07 0.00
N LEU A 181 12.97 0.83 -0.73
CA LEU A 181 13.23 1.19 -2.12
C LEU A 181 14.54 1.98 -2.25
N ARG A 182 14.76 2.98 -1.40
CA ARG A 182 16.00 3.77 -1.39
C ARG A 182 17.24 2.90 -1.13
N LYS A 183 17.20 2.02 -0.13
CA LYS A 183 18.30 1.07 0.15
C LYS A 183 18.58 0.16 -1.04
N LYS A 184 17.53 -0.32 -1.72
CA LYS A 184 17.67 -1.18 -2.91
C LYS A 184 18.29 -0.42 -4.09
N ILE A 185 17.85 0.82 -4.34
CA ILE A 185 18.48 1.73 -5.31
C ILE A 185 19.95 1.95 -4.97
N ILE A 186 20.26 2.27 -3.72
CA ILE A 186 21.64 2.54 -3.27
C ILE A 186 22.51 1.30 -3.41
N SER A 187 22.02 0.13 -2.99
CA SER A 187 22.75 -1.12 -3.09
C SER A 187 23.06 -1.49 -4.54
N LEU A 188 22.08 -1.38 -5.45
CA LEU A 188 22.32 -1.64 -6.87
C LEU A 188 23.29 -0.61 -7.47
N HIS A 189 23.19 0.67 -7.08
CA HIS A 189 24.11 1.70 -7.52
C HIS A 189 25.55 1.48 -7.02
N GLN A 190 25.72 1.07 -5.76
CA GLN A 190 27.01 0.71 -5.18
C GLN A 190 27.61 -0.54 -5.84
N LYS A 191 26.79 -1.44 -6.38
CA LYS A 191 27.21 -2.58 -7.22
C LYS A 191 27.62 -2.19 -8.64
N GLY A 192 27.62 -0.89 -8.98
CA GLY A 192 27.98 -0.39 -10.30
C GLY A 192 26.85 -0.41 -11.33
N GLU A 193 25.62 -0.73 -10.93
CA GLU A 193 24.50 -0.74 -11.87
C GLU A 193 24.15 0.69 -12.33
N GLY A 194 24.02 0.87 -13.65
CA GLY A 194 23.64 2.13 -14.26
C GLY A 194 22.18 2.52 -13.97
N TYR A 195 21.87 3.81 -13.99
CA TYR A 195 20.54 4.30 -13.59
C TYR A 195 19.39 3.69 -14.40
N LYS A 196 19.60 3.48 -15.71
CA LYS A 196 18.64 2.81 -16.61
C LYS A 196 18.40 1.35 -16.19
N LYS A 197 19.47 0.63 -15.81
CA LYS A 197 19.39 -0.77 -15.37
C LYS A 197 18.71 -0.90 -14.01
N ILE A 198 19.01 0.00 -13.06
CA ILE A 198 18.32 0.08 -11.76
C ILE A 198 16.85 0.42 -11.94
N SER A 199 16.56 1.41 -12.79
CA SER A 199 15.21 1.86 -13.11
C SER A 199 14.37 0.72 -13.68
N LYS A 200 14.92 -0.05 -14.64
CA LYS A 200 14.28 -1.23 -15.21
C LYS A 200 14.10 -2.36 -14.19
N ALA A 201 15.12 -2.62 -13.36
CA ALA A 201 15.09 -3.71 -12.37
C ALA A 201 14.11 -3.45 -11.21
N LEU A 202 13.91 -2.19 -10.83
CA LEU A 202 13.01 -1.80 -9.73
C LEU A 202 11.68 -1.23 -10.23
N LEU A 203 11.53 -1.07 -11.54
CA LEU A 203 10.36 -0.53 -12.22
C LEU A 203 9.92 0.82 -11.63
N ILE A 204 10.89 1.73 -11.59
CA ILE A 204 10.75 3.11 -11.10
C ILE A 204 11.39 4.06 -12.10
N SER A 205 10.98 5.33 -12.12
CA SER A 205 11.56 6.29 -13.05
C SER A 205 13.07 6.50 -12.80
N GLN A 206 13.84 6.66 -13.89
CA GLN A 206 15.27 7.00 -13.80
C GLN A 206 15.52 8.28 -12.98
N ASN A 207 14.57 9.22 -13.01
CA ASN A 207 14.62 10.44 -12.20
C ASN A 207 14.52 10.13 -10.68
N THR A 208 13.73 9.13 -10.29
CA THR A 208 13.67 8.67 -8.89
C THR A 208 15.00 8.05 -8.46
N VAL A 209 15.61 7.23 -9.32
CA VAL A 209 16.97 6.67 -9.10
C VAL A 209 17.98 7.81 -8.95
N ALA A 210 17.97 8.77 -9.88
CA ALA A 210 18.88 9.90 -9.89
C ALA A 210 18.74 10.75 -8.62
N LYS A 211 17.52 11.08 -8.19
CA LYS A 211 17.28 11.85 -6.95
C LYS A 211 17.77 11.12 -5.71
N VAL A 212 17.62 9.79 -5.65
CA VAL A 212 18.11 8.99 -4.51
C VAL A 212 19.64 8.96 -4.49
N VAL A 213 20.28 8.74 -5.65
CA VAL A 213 21.74 8.70 -5.78
C VAL A 213 22.37 10.08 -5.57
N GLN A 214 21.81 11.16 -6.12
CA GLN A 214 22.25 12.53 -5.88
C GLN A 214 22.18 12.87 -4.38
N LYS A 215 21.12 12.44 -3.71
CA LYS A 215 20.97 12.65 -2.26
C LYS A 215 21.97 11.80 -1.45
N LEU A 216 22.32 10.60 -1.90
CA LEU A 216 23.39 9.78 -1.31
C LEU A 216 24.75 10.48 -1.44
N LYS A 217 25.10 10.95 -2.65
CA LYS A 217 26.37 11.65 -2.94
C LYS A 217 26.51 12.95 -2.13
N LYS A 218 25.40 13.66 -1.91
CA LYS A 218 25.40 14.96 -1.20
C LYS A 218 25.53 14.85 0.32
N TYR A 219 25.04 13.78 0.94
CA TYR A 219 24.90 13.71 2.40
C TYR A 219 25.52 12.46 3.04
N GLU A 220 26.21 11.62 2.27
CA GLU A 220 26.82 10.32 2.65
C GLU A 220 25.88 9.33 3.37
N THR A 221 24.62 9.73 3.57
CA THR A 221 23.58 8.98 4.26
C THR A 221 22.25 9.26 3.57
N ALA A 222 21.52 8.19 3.27
CA ALA A 222 20.18 8.31 2.69
C ALA A 222 19.07 8.59 3.73
N THR A 223 19.46 8.88 4.98
CA THR A 223 18.58 8.78 6.15
C THR A 223 18.18 10.11 6.75
N ILE A 224 18.71 11.25 6.32
CA ILE A 224 18.25 12.53 6.86
C ILE A 224 16.94 12.94 6.14
N SER A 225 15.82 12.63 6.80
CA SER A 225 14.62 13.44 6.66
C SER A 225 14.92 14.75 7.38
N GLN A 226 15.40 15.75 6.66
CA GLN A 226 15.28 17.11 7.18
C GLN A 226 13.79 17.36 7.35
N ARG A 227 13.39 17.73 8.57
CA ARG A 227 12.07 18.29 8.84
C ARG A 227 11.88 19.42 7.83
N ARG A 228 10.73 19.46 7.14
CA ARG A 228 10.38 20.62 6.33
C ARG A 228 10.52 21.86 7.23
N PRO A 229 11.33 22.88 6.85
CA PRO A 229 11.21 24.18 7.48
C PRO A 229 9.80 24.67 7.17
N GLY A 230 9.00 25.01 8.19
CA GLY A 230 7.68 25.59 7.97
C GLY A 230 6.53 25.17 8.88
N HIS A 231 6.75 24.38 9.95
CA HIS A 231 5.75 24.33 11.03
C HIS A 231 6.28 25.08 12.25
N PRO A 232 5.69 26.24 12.61
CA PRO A 232 6.15 26.99 13.77
C PRO A 232 6.03 26.12 15.01
N ARG A 233 7.03 26.19 15.89
CA ARG A 233 6.96 25.52 17.20
C ARG A 233 5.78 26.13 17.96
N LYS A 234 4.95 25.30 18.58
CA LYS A 234 3.97 25.80 19.56
C LYS A 234 4.72 26.66 20.57
N LEU A 235 4.29 27.91 20.76
CA LEU A 235 4.86 28.81 21.75
C LEU A 235 4.71 28.15 23.12
N THR A 236 5.73 28.27 23.98
CA THR A 236 5.58 27.90 25.38
C THR A 236 4.59 28.86 26.07
N PRO A 237 3.89 28.46 27.14
CA PRO A 237 2.97 29.35 27.86
C PRO A 237 3.60 30.65 28.39
N ARG A 238 4.93 30.67 28.52
CA ARG A 238 5.69 31.88 28.88
C ARG A 238 5.90 32.80 27.66
N GLN A 239 6.21 32.23 26.50
CA GLN A 239 6.38 32.97 25.25
C GLN A 239 5.04 33.56 24.77
N GLU A 240 3.95 32.81 24.90
CA GLU A 240 2.61 33.28 24.56
C GLU A 240 2.20 34.48 25.42
N ARG A 241 2.42 34.43 26.75
CA ARG A 241 2.18 35.57 27.65
C ARG A 241 3.02 36.81 27.32
N LEU A 242 4.29 36.63 26.98
CA LEU A 242 5.16 37.74 26.57
C LEU A 242 4.70 38.37 25.26
N LEU A 243 4.22 37.55 24.33
CA LEU A 243 3.74 38.01 23.04
C LEU A 243 2.42 38.77 23.17
N MET A 244 1.48 38.27 23.98
CA MET A 244 0.22 38.97 24.31
C MET A 244 0.48 40.30 25.02
N ARG A 245 1.42 40.34 25.97
CA ARG A 245 1.80 41.59 26.67
C ARG A 245 2.38 42.63 25.72
N ARG A 246 3.22 42.22 24.76
CA ARG A 246 3.78 43.13 23.74
C ARG A 246 2.74 43.63 22.73
N VAL A 247 1.73 42.81 22.44
CA VAL A 247 0.59 43.21 21.60
C VAL A 247 -0.29 44.21 22.34
N GLU A 248 -0.51 44.04 23.65
CA GLU A 248 -1.21 45.03 24.49
C GLU A 248 -0.46 46.36 24.57
N GLU A 249 0.88 46.33 24.66
CA GLU A 249 1.73 47.53 24.69
C GLU A 249 1.80 48.25 23.33
N ASN A 250 1.64 47.54 22.21
CA ASN A 250 1.67 48.13 20.87
C ASN A 250 0.81 47.35 19.85
N TRP A 251 -0.50 47.61 19.86
CA TRP A 251 -1.49 46.84 19.11
C TRP A 251 -1.41 46.97 17.58
N HIS A 252 -0.64 47.93 17.08
CA HIS A 252 -0.40 48.12 15.63
C HIS A 252 0.88 47.44 15.12
N ALA A 253 1.65 46.76 15.98
CA ALA A 253 2.90 46.13 15.58
C ALA A 253 2.67 44.87 14.72
N SER A 254 3.42 44.73 13.63
CA SER A 254 3.34 43.56 12.74
C SER A 254 4.01 42.32 13.36
N SER A 255 3.60 41.13 12.93
CA SER A 255 4.13 39.85 13.44
C SER A 255 5.66 39.72 13.39
N ARG A 256 6.35 40.44 12.50
CA ARG A 256 7.83 40.46 12.42
C ARG A 256 8.50 41.36 13.46
N GLN A 257 7.77 42.32 14.03
CA GLN A 257 8.26 43.24 15.05
C GLN A 257 8.08 42.66 16.47
N LEU A 258 7.29 41.59 16.61
CA LEU A 258 6.93 40.97 17.89
C LEU A 258 7.65 39.62 18.16
N SER A 259 8.32 39.05 17.16
CA SER A 259 9.12 37.81 17.23
C SER A 259 10.53 38.06 17.76
#